data_AF-A0A6A4L4B9-F1
#
_entry.id   AF-A0A6A4L4B9-F1
#
_cell.length_a   1.000
_cell.length_b   1.000
_cell.length_c   1.000
_cell.angle_alpha   90.00
_cell.angle_beta   90.00
_cell.angle_gamma   90.00
#
_symmetry.space_group_name_H-M   'P 1'
#
loop_
_entity.id
_entity.type
_entity.pdbx_description
1 polymer ?
#
loop_
_entity_poly.entity_id
_entity_poly.type
_entity_poly.pdbx_seq_one_letter_code
_entity_poly.pdbx_strand_id
1 'polypeptide(L)'
;MAELGASSSPLSAKVSLLCSKHKCVKHKVDAVNKENFTYSYSLIEGDVLDSFESISYHIKIVPSPDGGSICKNRSIYCPKGDNKVSVEEIKSGKDMASSIFKAFEAYLLANPDC
;
A
#
# COMPACT_ATOMS: atom_id res chain seq x y z
N MET A 1 -6.99 -40.07 14.38
CA MET A 1 -5.90 -39.17 14.80
C MET A 1 -4.80 -39.26 13.76
N ALA A 2 -4.67 -38.22 12.94
CA ALA A 2 -3.50 -37.88 12.14
C ALA A 2 -3.67 -36.41 11.74
N GLU A 3 -3.00 -35.51 12.45
CA GLU A 3 -2.69 -34.17 11.96
C GLU A 3 -1.68 -34.27 10.82
N LEU A 4 -1.86 -33.50 9.75
CA LEU A 4 -0.83 -33.25 8.76
C LEU A 4 -0.98 -31.81 8.21
N GLY A 5 -0.19 -30.92 8.83
CA GLY A 5 0.64 -29.93 8.14
C GLY A 5 -0.05 -28.83 7.35
N ALA A 6 -0.22 -27.67 7.97
CA ALA A 6 -0.39 -26.40 7.26
C ALA A 6 0.87 -26.10 6.42
N SER A 7 0.84 -26.48 5.15
CA SER A 7 1.78 -25.97 4.14
C SER A 7 1.33 -24.57 3.75
N SER A 8 1.81 -23.54 4.46
CA SER A 8 1.66 -22.16 4.00
C SER A 8 2.81 -21.87 3.03
N SER A 9 2.60 -22.20 1.76
CA SER A 9 3.42 -21.74 0.65
C SER A 9 3.62 -20.21 0.75
N PRO A 10 4.83 -19.66 0.52
CA PRO A 10 5.00 -18.22 0.48
C PRO A 10 4.12 -17.68 -0.65
N LEU A 11 3.14 -16.86 -0.26
CA LEU A 11 2.17 -16.26 -1.17
C LEU A 11 2.95 -15.50 -2.24
N SER A 12 2.83 -15.91 -3.51
CA SER A 12 3.59 -15.33 -4.61
C SER A 12 3.41 -13.81 -4.61
N ALA A 13 4.51 -13.07 -4.54
CA ALA A 13 4.51 -11.62 -4.60
C ALA A 13 3.78 -11.15 -5.88
N LYS A 14 2.55 -10.63 -5.74
CA LYS A 14 1.89 -9.95 -6.84
C LYS A 14 2.59 -8.61 -7.04
N VAL A 15 3.38 -8.56 -8.12
CA VAL A 15 3.98 -7.33 -8.64
C VAL A 15 2.85 -6.54 -9.32
N SER A 16 2.41 -5.44 -8.70
CA SER A 16 1.42 -4.55 -9.28
C SER A 16 2.12 -3.36 -9.95
N LEU A 17 1.85 -3.17 -11.24
CA LEU A 17 2.39 -2.09 -12.05
C LEU A 17 1.37 -0.94 -12.09
N LEU A 18 1.68 0.21 -11.49
CA LEU A 18 0.87 1.42 -11.66
C LEU A 18 1.49 2.25 -12.78
N CYS A 19 0.97 2.11 -14.00
CA CYS A 19 1.50 2.75 -15.20
C CYS A 19 0.67 3.94 -15.66
N SER A 20 1.34 5.06 -15.92
CA SER A 20 0.94 6.04 -16.95
C SER A 20 1.96 6.02 -18.09
N LYS A 21 1.73 6.73 -19.19
CA LYS A 21 2.55 6.66 -20.43
C LYS A 21 4.07 6.82 -20.22
N HIS A 22 4.56 7.35 -19.09
CA HIS A 22 6.01 7.59 -18.88
C HIS A 22 6.53 7.34 -17.45
N LYS A 23 5.71 6.88 -16.49
CA LYS A 23 6.16 6.64 -15.11
C LYS A 23 5.59 5.34 -14.58
N CYS A 24 6.48 4.47 -14.14
CA CYS A 24 6.18 3.15 -13.64
C CYS A 24 6.83 2.96 -12.28
N VAL A 25 6.12 2.36 -11.34
CA VAL A 25 6.66 1.92 -10.05
C VAL A 25 6.36 0.45 -9.85
N LYS A 26 7.31 -0.29 -9.28
CA LYS A 26 7.15 -1.68 -8.90
C LYS A 26 6.99 -1.80 -7.40
N HIS A 27 5.86 -2.33 -6.97
CA HIS A 27 5.59 -2.60 -5.56
C HIS A 27 5.99 -4.02 -5.20
N LYS A 28 6.59 -4.20 -4.03
CA LYS A 28 6.81 -5.48 -3.38
C LYS A 28 5.92 -5.55 -2.15
N VAL A 29 5.05 -6.54 -2.07
CA VAL A 29 4.29 -6.85 -0.85
C VAL A 29 5.26 -7.35 0.21
N ASP A 30 5.34 -6.67 1.34
CA ASP A 30 6.20 -7.06 2.47
C ASP A 30 5.45 -7.95 3.46
N ALA A 31 4.20 -7.61 3.78
CA ALA A 31 3.39 -8.38 4.70
C ALA A 31 1.88 -8.22 4.44
N VAL A 32 1.13 -9.28 4.70
CA VAL A 32 -0.34 -9.29 4.71
C VAL A 32 -0.78 -10.00 5.99
N ASN A 33 -1.55 -9.32 6.84
CA ASN A 33 -2.17 -9.93 8.01
C ASN A 33 -3.68 -9.71 7.93
N LYS A 34 -4.41 -10.77 7.61
CA LYS A 34 -5.87 -10.74 7.45
C LYS A 34 -6.61 -10.59 8.78
N GLU A 35 -6.08 -11.15 9.86
CA GLU A 35 -6.70 -11.12 11.19
C GLU A 35 -6.65 -9.72 11.79
N ASN A 36 -5.54 -9.01 11.59
CA ASN A 36 -5.31 -7.67 12.12
C ASN A 36 -5.60 -6.55 11.10
N PHE A 37 -6.07 -6.91 9.90
CA PHE A 37 -6.32 -6.02 8.78
C PHE A 37 -5.15 -5.06 8.50
N THR A 38 -3.93 -5.61 8.49
CA THR A 38 -2.71 -4.87 8.14
C THR A 38 -2.10 -5.36 6.84
N TYR A 39 -1.52 -4.41 6.10
CA TYR A 39 -0.86 -4.64 4.83
C TYR A 39 0.33 -3.69 4.72
N SER A 40 1.49 -4.19 4.31
CA SER A 40 2.65 -3.35 4.04
C SER A 40 3.31 -3.70 2.72
N TYR A 41 3.83 -2.68 2.05
CA TYR A 41 4.54 -2.83 0.79
C TYR A 41 5.63 -1.77 0.66
N SER A 42 6.62 -2.06 -0.17
CA SER A 42 7.74 -1.16 -0.46
C SER A 42 7.89 -0.98 -1.97
N LEU A 43 8.43 0.16 -2.37
CA LEU A 43 8.83 0.39 -3.76
C LEU A 43 10.19 -0.25 -3.99
N ILE A 44 10.31 -1.06 -5.04
CA ILE A 44 11.57 -1.72 -5.41
C ILE A 44 12.11 -1.27 -6.77
N GLU A 45 11.28 -0.66 -7.61
CA GLU A 45 11.70 -0.01 -8.86
C GLU A 45 10.83 1.23 -9.14
N GLY A 46 11.37 2.17 -9.91
CA GLY A 46 10.69 3.37 -10.40
C GLY A 46 11.51 4.64 -10.15
N ASP A 47 11.33 5.64 -11.01
CA ASP A 47 12.12 6.90 -11.03
C ASP A 47 12.17 7.61 -9.67
N VAL A 48 11.13 7.43 -8.84
CA VAL A 48 11.10 8.00 -7.48
C VAL A 48 12.26 7.49 -6.62
N LEU A 49 12.72 6.25 -6.83
CA LEU A 49 13.86 5.68 -6.10
C LEU A 49 15.21 6.28 -6.51
N ASP A 50 15.28 7.17 -7.50
CA ASP A 50 16.51 7.92 -7.77
C ASP A 50 16.84 8.90 -6.63
N SER A 51 15.80 9.41 -5.94
CA SER A 51 15.94 10.32 -4.81
C SER A 51 15.87 9.63 -3.44
N PHE A 52 15.36 8.39 -3.38
CA PHE A 52 15.12 7.64 -2.14
C PHE A 52 15.83 6.29 -2.12
N GLU A 53 16.45 5.94 -0.98
CA GLU A 53 17.01 4.60 -0.74
C GLU A 53 15.88 3.57 -0.63
N SER A 54 14.79 3.96 0.04
CA SER A 54 13.58 3.16 0.11
C SER A 54 12.36 4.04 0.38
N ILE A 55 11.20 3.53 -0.06
CA ILE A 55 9.90 4.03 0.34
C ILE A 55 9.06 2.82 0.73
N SER A 56 8.50 2.86 1.94
CA SER A 56 7.62 1.81 2.44
C SER A 56 6.32 2.38 2.98
N TYR A 57 5.27 1.57 2.88
CA TYR A 57 3.92 1.94 3.27
C TYR A 57 3.37 0.87 4.20
N HIS A 58 2.75 1.32 5.29
CA HIS A 58 2.13 0.47 6.29
C HIS A 58 0.68 0.90 6.46
N ILE A 59 -0.23 -0.01 6.14
CA ILE A 59 -1.66 0.21 6.12
C ILE A 59 -2.28 -0.64 7.22
N LYS A 60 -3.18 -0.03 7.98
CA LYS A 60 -4.02 -0.70 8.96
C LYS A 60 -5.46 -0.20 8.82
N ILE A 61 -6.39 -1.12 8.68
CA ILE A 61 -7.82 -0.81 8.67
C ILE A 61 -8.39 -1.16 10.04
N VAL A 62 -9.17 -0.25 10.61
CA VAL A 62 -9.86 -0.46 11.90
C VAL A 62 -11.33 -0.09 11.76
N PRO A 63 -12.24 -0.73 12.51
CA PRO A 63 -13.63 -0.33 12.51
C PRO A 63 -13.79 1.11 13.04
N SER A 64 -14.76 1.85 12.50
CA SER A 64 -15.20 3.14 13.05
C SER A 64 -16.50 3.02 13.82
N PRO A 65 -16.80 3.94 14.77
CA PRO A 65 -18.01 3.89 15.58
C PRO A 65 -19.32 3.99 14.80
N ASP A 66 -19.29 4.53 13.58
CA ASP A 66 -20.43 4.69 12.68
C ASP A 66 -20.74 3.44 11.83
N GLY A 67 -20.07 2.31 12.11
CA GLY A 67 -20.23 1.07 11.35
C GLY A 67 -19.38 1.00 10.07
N GLY A 68 -18.58 2.04 9.79
CA GLY A 68 -17.63 2.07 8.68
C GLY A 68 -16.24 1.52 9.05
N SER A 69 -15.22 2.05 8.37
CA SER A 69 -13.82 1.74 8.66
C SER A 69 -12.92 2.98 8.52
N ILE A 70 -11.87 3.03 9.32
CA ILE A 70 -10.78 4.01 9.22
C ILE A 70 -9.56 3.31 8.65
N CYS A 71 -9.10 3.78 7.48
CA CYS A 71 -7.83 3.38 6.91
C CYS A 71 -6.71 4.28 7.43
N LYS A 72 -5.78 3.72 8.21
CA LYS A 72 -4.56 4.38 8.68
C LYS A 72 -3.42 4.02 7.74
N ASN A 73 -2.90 5.00 7.02
CA ASN A 73 -1.73 4.84 6.15
C ASN A 73 -0.52 5.57 6.76
N ARG A 74 0.58 4.85 6.94
CA ARG A 74 1.88 5.41 7.33
C ARG A 74 2.88 5.18 6.20
N SER A 75 3.35 6.27 5.59
CA SER A 75 4.43 6.26 4.61
C SER A 75 5.76 6.59 5.27
N ILE A 76 6.80 5.85 4.93
CA ILE A 76 8.17 6.06 5.37
C ILE A 76 9.01 6.34 4.13
N TYR A 77 9.72 7.47 4.13
CA TYR A 77 10.62 7.86 3.05
C TYR A 77 12.03 7.90 3.62
N CYS A 78 12.94 7.18 2.99
CA CYS A 78 14.37 7.19 3.33
C CYS A 78 15.12 7.86 2.17
N PRO A 79 15.45 9.16 2.26
CA PRO A 79 16.16 9.87 1.18
C PRO A 79 17.57 9.35 0.98
N LYS A 80 18.09 9.45 -0.25
CA LYS A 80 19.51 9.24 -0.55
C LYS A 80 20.33 10.47 -0.15
N GLY A 81 21.38 10.27 0.64
CA GLY A 81 22.27 11.36 1.06
C GLY A 81 21.51 12.49 1.77
N ASP A 82 21.80 13.73 1.37
CA ASP A 82 21.17 14.93 1.96
C ASP A 82 19.86 15.35 1.28
N ASN A 83 19.28 14.49 0.43
CA ASN A 83 17.99 14.74 -0.20
C ASN A 83 16.91 14.95 0.88
N LYS A 84 16.00 15.90 0.65
CA LYS A 84 14.88 16.18 1.55
C LYS A 84 13.57 15.83 0.88
N VAL A 85 12.68 15.17 1.61
CA VAL A 85 11.28 15.06 1.18
C VAL A 85 10.62 16.41 1.42
N SER A 86 10.11 17.04 0.37
CA SER A 86 9.33 18.27 0.50
C SER A 86 7.93 17.99 1.08
N VAL A 87 7.33 18.99 1.73
CA VAL A 87 5.96 18.89 2.23
C VAL A 87 4.97 18.71 1.07
N GLU A 88 5.28 19.31 -0.07
CA GLU A 88 4.54 19.23 -1.31
C GLU A 88 4.50 17.80 -1.86
N GLU A 89 5.63 17.09 -1.86
CA GLU A 89 5.69 15.68 -2.27
C GLU A 89 4.89 14.78 -1.32
N ILE A 90 4.99 15.01 -0.01
CA ILE A 90 4.19 14.27 1.00
C ILE A 90 2.70 14.50 0.74
N LYS A 91 2.30 15.76 0.49
CA LYS A 91 0.91 16.12 0.21
C LYS A 91 0.42 15.49 -1.08
N SER A 92 1.22 15.54 -2.15
CA SER A 92 0.88 14.93 -3.44
C SER A 92 0.67 13.42 -3.31
N GLY A 93 1.56 12.73 -2.59
CA GLY A 93 1.42 11.29 -2.32
C GLY A 93 0.16 10.98 -1.51
N LYS A 94 -0.15 11.80 -0.49
CA LYS A 94 -1.38 11.67 0.31
C LYS A 94 -2.64 11.85 -0.53
N ASP A 95 -2.66 12.87 -1.40
CA ASP A 95 -3.81 13.20 -2.23
C ASP A 95 -4.03 12.13 -3.31
N MET A 96 -2.96 11.57 -3.89
CA MET A 96 -3.03 10.43 -4.79
C MET A 96 -3.64 9.20 -4.11
N ALA A 97 -3.13 8.83 -2.92
CA ALA A 97 -3.66 7.70 -2.15
C ALA A 97 -5.13 7.90 -1.80
N SER A 98 -5.51 9.11 -1.38
CA SER A 98 -6.90 9.49 -1.07
C SER A 98 -7.82 9.33 -2.28
N SER A 99 -7.40 9.80 -3.45
CA SER A 99 -8.19 9.66 -4.69
C SER A 99 -8.41 8.20 -5.08
N ILE A 100 -7.38 7.35 -4.94
CA ILE A 100 -7.51 5.90 -5.20
C ILE A 100 -8.49 5.25 -4.22
N PHE A 101 -8.36 5.55 -2.92
CA PHE A 101 -9.28 5.03 -1.90
C PHE A 101 -10.74 5.42 -2.16
N LYS A 102 -10.99 6.68 -2.52
CA LYS A 102 -12.34 7.16 -2.86
C LYS A 102 -12.91 6.47 -4.09
N ALA A 103 -12.08 6.17 -5.08
CA ALA A 103 -12.52 5.43 -6.27
C ALA A 103 -12.93 3.99 -5.92
N PHE A 104 -12.16 3.31 -5.06
CA PHE A 104 -12.51 1.98 -4.56
C PHE A 104 -13.78 2.00 -3.71
N GLU A 105 -13.91 2.96 -2.80
CA GLU A 105 -15.11 3.14 -1.98
C GLU A 105 -16.36 3.36 -2.85
N ALA A 106 -16.30 4.28 -3.82
CA ALA A 106 -17.42 4.53 -4.73
C ALA A 106 -17.79 3.28 -5.56
N TYR A 107 -16.79 2.51 -5.99
CA TYR A 107 -17.04 1.25 -6.70
C TYR A 107 -17.74 0.22 -5.82
N LEU A 108 -17.26 0.00 -4.59
CA LEU A 108 -17.87 -0.97 -3.66
C LEU A 108 -19.29 -0.54 -3.24
N LEU A 109 -19.53 0.76 -3.02
CA LEU A 109 -20.86 1.28 -2.72
C LEU A 109 -21.84 1.09 -3.88
N ALA A 110 -21.37 1.20 -5.13
CA ALA A 110 -22.18 0.95 -6.32
C ALA A 110 -22.40 -0.54 -6.60
N ASN A 111 -21.61 -1.43 -5.98
CA ASN A 111 -21.64 -2.88 -6.21
C ASN A 111 -21.65 -3.64 -4.86
N PRO A 112 -22.74 -3.58 -4.08
CA PRO A 112 -22.80 -4.10 -2.71
C PRO A 112 -22.72 -5.63 -2.60
N ASP A 113 -22.93 -6.36 -3.70
CA ASP A 113 -22.90 -7.82 -3.76
C ASP A 113 -21.53 -8.41 -4.17
N CYS A 114 -20.51 -7.57 -4.33
CA CYS A 114 -19.14 -7.99 -4.64
C CYS A 114 -18.46 -8.77 -3.50
#